data_AF-A0A5C6L693-F1
#
_entry.id   AF-A0A5C6L693-F1
#
_cell.length_a   1.000
_cell.length_b   1.000
_cell.length_c   1.000
_cell.angle_alpha   90.00
_cell.angle_beta   90.00
_cell.angle_gamma   90.00
#
_symmetry.space_group_name_H-M   'P 1'
#
loop_
_entity.id
_entity.type
_entity.pdbx_description
1 polymer ?
#
loop_
_entity_poly.entity_id
_entity_poly.type
_entity_poly.pdbx_seq_one_letter_code
_entity_poly.pdbx_strand_id
1 'polypeptide(L)'
;MLATYSKIGCFFDNDTAGQTVCEHLQAKFGECLLDKSLYYREYKDLNDYLCGKPLSQSVEPIKQERQVQSARRMMQPPKKRGLKM
;
A
#
# COMPACT_ATOMS: atom_id res chain seq x y z
N MET A 1 25.28 11.63 0.47
CA MET A 1 25.18 10.93 -0.83
C MET A 1 24.89 9.46 -0.53
N LEU A 2 23.96 8.80 -1.23
CA LEU A 2 23.64 7.39 -0.98
C LEU A 2 24.85 6.45 -1.13
N ALA A 3 25.87 6.85 -1.88
CA ALA A 3 27.11 6.11 -2.09
C ALA A 3 27.96 5.85 -0.82
N THR A 4 27.64 6.50 0.32
CA THR A 4 28.38 6.26 1.58
C THR A 4 27.90 5.01 2.33
N TYR A 5 26.78 4.42 1.94
CA TYR A 5 26.25 3.21 2.55
C TYR A 5 26.85 1.98 1.90
N SER A 6 27.32 1.02 2.71
CA SER A 6 27.86 -0.25 2.22
C SER A 6 26.79 -1.12 1.55
N LYS A 7 25.52 -0.97 1.93
CA LYS A 7 24.38 -1.69 1.35
C LYS A 7 23.16 -0.76 1.28
N ILE A 8 22.43 -0.83 0.17
CA ILE A 8 21.22 -0.05 -0.11
C ILE A 8 20.13 -1.04 -0.51
N GLY A 9 19.08 -1.18 0.29
CA GLY A 9 17.92 -1.99 -0.07
C GLY A 9 16.90 -1.17 -0.85
N CYS A 10 16.51 -1.60 -2.05
CA CYS A 10 15.40 -1.01 -2.79
C CYS A 10 14.14 -1.88 -2.69
N PHE A 11 13.02 -1.23 -2.40
CA PHE A 11 11.70 -1.85 -2.24
C PHE A 11 10.74 -1.23 -3.26
N PHE A 12 10.95 -1.54 -4.53
CA PHE A 12 10.11 -1.04 -5.62
C PHE A 12 8.89 -1.92 -5.86
N ASP A 13 7.91 -1.36 -6.55
CA ASP A 13 6.75 -2.10 -7.05
C ASP A 13 7.21 -3.19 -8.05
N ASN A 14 6.51 -4.32 -8.07
CA ASN A 14 6.75 -5.42 -9.02
C ASN A 14 6.09 -5.11 -10.37
N ASP A 15 6.39 -3.94 -10.92
CA ASP A 15 5.97 -3.50 -12.23
C ASP A 15 7.16 -3.02 -13.08
N THR A 16 6.88 -2.66 -14.33
CA THR A 16 7.92 -2.22 -15.27
C THR A 16 8.66 -0.97 -14.78
N ALA A 17 7.98 -0.07 -14.08
CA ALA A 17 8.61 1.15 -13.57
C ALA A 17 9.60 0.81 -12.45
N GLY A 18 9.19 -0.06 -11.51
CA GLY A 18 10.06 -0.55 -10.45
C GLY A 18 11.30 -1.25 -10.97
N GLN A 19 11.15 -2.10 -11.99
CA GLN A 19 12.27 -2.78 -12.64
C GLN A 19 13.22 -1.80 -13.33
N THR A 20 12.68 -0.85 -14.09
CA THR A 20 13.48 0.17 -14.80
C THR A 20 14.33 1.01 -13.83
N VAL A 21 13.75 1.40 -12.69
CA VAL A 21 14.48 2.15 -11.66
C VAL A 21 15.53 1.27 -10.98
N CYS A 22 15.21 0.00 -10.71
CA CYS A 22 16.16 -0.94 -10.14
C CYS A 22 17.39 -1.10 -11.04
N GLU A 23 17.21 -1.27 -12.35
CA GLU A 23 18.30 -1.37 -13.33
C GLU A 23 19.16 -0.11 -13.37
N HIS A 24 18.55 1.08 -13.38
CA HIS A 24 19.29 2.35 -13.35
C HIS A 24 20.10 2.52 -12.07
N LEU A 25 19.54 2.15 -10.92
CA LEU A 25 20.26 2.21 -9.65
C LEU A 25 21.35 1.14 -9.56
N GLN A 26 21.11 -0.05 -10.12
CA GLN A 26 22.10 -1.12 -10.17
C GLN A 26 23.31 -0.71 -11.00
N ALA A 27 23.10 -0.03 -12.14
CA ALA A 27 24.18 0.54 -12.95
C ALA A 27 24.99 1.60 -12.20
N LYS A 28 24.37 2.32 -11.27
CA LYS A 28 25.01 3.41 -10.50
C LYS A 28 25.72 2.94 -9.23
N PHE A 29 25.16 1.96 -8.54
CA PHE A 29 25.62 1.54 -7.20
C PHE A 29 26.19 0.11 -7.17
N GLY A 30 26.07 -0.65 -8.27
CA GLY A 30 26.60 -2.00 -8.38
C GLY A 30 26.09 -2.92 -7.28
N GLU A 31 26.98 -3.77 -6.76
CA GLU A 31 26.68 -4.77 -5.73
C GLU A 31 26.22 -4.17 -4.38
N CYS A 32 26.43 -2.86 -4.17
CA CYS A 32 25.91 -2.17 -3.00
C CYS A 32 24.38 -2.09 -3.02
N LEU A 33 23.74 -2.12 -4.19
CA LEU A 33 22.28 -2.15 -4.30
C LEU A 33 21.76 -3.58 -4.18
N LEU A 34 20.75 -3.76 -3.33
CA LEU A 34 20.08 -5.02 -3.10
C LEU A 34 18.61 -4.88 -3.46
N ASP A 35 18.21 -5.58 -4.51
CA ASP A 35 16.81 -5.69 -4.89
C ASP A 35 16.02 -6.50 -3.85
N LYS A 36 15.14 -5.84 -3.11
CA LYS A 36 14.26 -6.47 -2.11
C LYS A 36 12.93 -6.90 -2.68
N SER A 37 12.60 -6.53 -3.93
CA SER A 37 11.39 -7.00 -4.61
C SER A 37 11.35 -8.52 -4.73
N LEU A 38 12.51 -9.17 -4.73
CA LEU A 38 12.64 -10.63 -4.76
C LEU A 38 11.97 -11.34 -3.57
N TYR A 39 11.79 -10.67 -2.43
CA TYR A 39 11.15 -11.25 -1.25
C TYR A 39 9.61 -11.22 -1.33
N TYR A 40 9.04 -10.46 -2.26
CA TYR A 40 7.60 -10.28 -2.40
C TYR A 40 7.11 -10.37 -3.85
N ARG A 41 7.74 -11.22 -4.69
CA ARG A 41 7.41 -11.38 -6.12
C ARG A 41 5.95 -11.76 -6.42
N GLU A 42 5.24 -12.33 -5.44
CA GLU A 42 3.82 -12.72 -5.56
C GLU A 42 2.84 -11.57 -5.24
N TYR A 43 3.36 -10.37 -4.97
CA TYR A 43 2.60 -9.19 -4.57
C TYR A 43 2.91 -8.04 -5.52
N LYS A 44 1.97 -7.11 -5.66
CA LYS A 44 2.20 -5.92 -6.50
C LYS A 44 3.29 -5.03 -5.92
N ASP A 45 3.29 -4.86 -4.60
CA ASP A 45 4.21 -3.98 -3.90
C ASP A 45 4.46 -4.48 -2.47
N LEU A 46 5.32 -3.76 -1.74
CA LEU A 46 5.63 -4.09 -0.36
C LEU A 46 4.41 -3.98 0.57
N ASN A 47 3.49 -3.03 0.31
CA ASN A 47 2.32 -2.86 1.17
C ASN A 47 1.37 -4.04 1.03
N ASP A 48 1.17 -4.53 -0.19
CA ASP A 48 0.37 -5.73 -0.46
C ASP A 48 0.98 -6.96 0.21
N TYR A 49 2.30 -7.11 0.19
CA TYR A 49 3.00 -8.16 0.95
C TYR A 49 2.73 -8.07 2.45
N LEU A 50 2.91 -6.89 3.04
CA LEU A 50 2.69 -6.68 4.47
C LEU A 50 1.22 -6.83 4.87
N CYS A 51 0.28 -6.57 3.95
CA CYS A 51 -1.15 -6.72 4.17
C CYS A 51 -1.69 -8.10 3.80
N GLY A 52 -0.87 -9.01 3.27
CA GLY A 52 -1.29 -10.35 2.85
C GLY A 52 -2.26 -10.34 1.66
N LYS A 53 -2.08 -9.42 0.71
CA LYS A 53 -2.89 -9.27 -0.51
C LYS A 53 -2.12 -9.76 -1.75
N PRO A 54 -2.03 -11.08 -1.99
CA PRO A 54 -1.33 -11.61 -3.15
C PRO A 54 -1.99 -11.18 -4.45
N LEU A 55 -1.21 -11.17 -5.54
CA LEU A 55 -1.67 -10.83 -6.90
C LEU A 55 -2.92 -11.63 -7.31
N SER A 56 -3.03 -12.89 -6.87
CA SER A 56 -4.17 -13.78 -7.16
C SER A 56 -5.50 -13.30 -6.55
N GLN A 57 -5.48 -12.59 -5.43
CA GLN A 57 -6.68 -12.03 -4.80
C GLN A 57 -7.12 -10.71 -5.44
N SER A 58 -6.24 -10.03 -6.18
CA SER A 58 -6.58 -8.78 -6.87
C SER A 58 -7.48 -8.97 -8.09
N VAL A 59 -7.65 -10.22 -8.56
CA VAL A 59 -8.44 -10.56 -9.77
C VAL A 59 -9.86 -11.00 -9.44
N GLU A 60 -10.23 -11.15 -8.17
CA GLU A 60 -11.62 -11.40 -7.82
C GLU A 60 -12.44 -10.12 -8.05
N PRO A 61 -13.56 -10.18 -8.81
CA PRO A 61 -14.42 -9.03 -8.97
C PRO A 61 -14.91 -8.63 -7.58
N ILE A 62 -14.63 -7.38 -7.23
CA ILE A 62 -15.07 -6.71 -6.01
C ILE A 62 -16.58 -6.99 -5.85
N LYS A 63 -16.95 -7.92 -4.97
CA LYS A 63 -18.27 -7.88 -4.35
C LYS A 63 -18.25 -6.64 -3.47
N GLN A 64 -18.76 -5.54 -4.00
CA GLN A 64 -18.99 -4.30 -3.28
C GLN A 64 -19.98 -4.59 -2.14
N GLU A 65 -19.51 -5.11 -1.02
CA GLU A 65 -20.23 -4.92 0.22
C GLU A 65 -20.05 -3.45 0.61
N ARG A 66 -21.16 -2.73 0.43
CA ARG A 66 -21.37 -1.35 0.82
C ARG A 66 -21.01 -1.17 2.30
N GLN A 67 -19.76 -0.83 2.60
CA GLN A 67 -19.41 -0.24 3.89
C GLN A 67 -19.15 1.26 3.71
N VAL A 68 -20.22 1.95 3.31
CA VAL A 68 -20.35 3.41 3.53
C VAL A 68 -20.64 3.62 5.02
N GLN A 69 -19.62 3.45 5.87
CA GLN A 69 -19.67 3.86 7.28
C GLN A 69 -18.44 4.69 7.64
N SER A 70 -18.25 5.79 6.90
CA SER A 70 -17.38 6.87 7.36
C SER A 70 -17.90 8.22 6.86
N ALA A 71 -19.11 8.57 7.32
CA ALA A 71 -19.53 9.97 7.30
C ALA A 71 -20.44 10.25 8.50
N ARG A 72 -19.80 10.74 9.56
CA ARG A 72 -20.32 11.73 10.52
C ARG A 72 -21.43 11.26 11.47
N ARG A 73 -20.98 11.03 12.71
CA ARG A 73 -21.69 11.39 13.94
C ARG A 73 -22.44 12.72 13.74
N MET A 74 -23.76 12.67 13.63
CA MET A 74 -24.61 13.83 13.91
C MET A 74 -25.39 13.50 15.16
N MET A 75 -24.95 14.04 16.31
CA MET A 75 -25.74 14.03 17.52
C MET A 75 -27.04 14.78 17.24
N GLN A 76 -28.18 14.11 17.32
CA GLN A 76 -29.46 14.80 17.35
C GLN A 76 -29.58 15.53 18.69
N PRO A 77 -29.97 16.81 18.72
CA PRO A 77 -30.28 17.48 19.98
C PRO A 77 -31.60 16.90 20.54
N PRO A 78 -31.71 16.72 21.87
CA PRO A 78 -32.93 16.16 22.47
C PRO A 78 -34.08 17.16 22.35
N LYS A 79 -35.19 16.76 21.71
CA LYS A 79 -36.42 17.54 21.67
C LYS A 79 -37.05 17.54 23.07
N LYS A 80 -37.16 18.73 23.67
CA LYS A 80 -37.77 18.98 24.98
C LYS A 80 -39.22 18.49 25.00
N ARG A 81 -39.60 17.80 26.09
CA ARG A 81 -40.98 17.51 26.47
C ARG A 81 -41.64 18.80 26.99
N GLY A 82 -42.83 19.10 26.48
CA GLY A 82 -43.78 20.06 27.05
C GLY A 82 -44.95 20.21 26.08
N LEU A 83 -46.20 20.41 26.47
CA LEU A 83 -46.92 20.38 27.74
C LEU A 83 -48.40 20.32 27.29
N LYS A 84 -49.24 19.58 28.02
CA LYS A 84 -50.69 19.43 27.81
C LYS A 84 -51.40 20.76 27.51
N MET A 85 -52.48 20.71 26.71
CA MET A 85 -53.87 20.93 27.17
C MET A 85 -54.81 20.05 26.36
#